data_AF-A0A538IDU3-F1
#
_entry.id   AF-A0A538IDU3-F1
#
_cell.length_a   1.000
_cell.length_b   1.000
_cell.length_c   1.000
_cell.angle_alpha   90.00
_cell.angle_beta   90.00
_cell.angle_gamma   90.00
#
_symmetry.space_group_name_H-M   'P 1'
#
loop_
_entity.id
_entity.type
_entity.pdbx_description
1 polymer ?
#
loop_
_entity_poly.entity_id
_entity_poly.type
_entity_poly.pdbx_seq_one_letter_code
_entity_poly.pdbx_strand_id
1 'polypeptide(L)'
;ELPEGVIAEPFLDDELIGVTAPGSVRLRRGRARPADLAGKTLLVREYGSSTRAVAERYLARAGYQPAKRWELDSNEAIKRSVRAGLGVGFVSTLVVEEEIARGELDGFRVEGAEAMRRSVFLLRPDGRDPTPSERAFIETLCSCCGVSVAGCTA
;
A
#
# COMPACT_ATOMS: atom_id res chain seq x y z
N GLU A 1 -2.46 -1.30 20.19
CA GLU A 1 -2.80 -2.53 20.93
C GLU A 1 -4.18 -2.97 20.49
N LEU A 2 -4.46 -4.27 20.45
CA LEU A 2 -5.77 -4.78 20.07
C LEU A 2 -6.74 -4.67 21.25
N PRO A 3 -8.04 -4.44 21.02
CA PRO A 3 -9.04 -4.47 22.07
C PRO A 3 -9.12 -5.86 22.73
N GLU A 4 -9.50 -5.90 24.01
CA GLU A 4 -9.76 -7.15 24.73
C GLU A 4 -10.90 -7.93 24.06
N GLY A 5 -10.79 -9.27 24.01
CA GLY A 5 -11.79 -10.13 23.37
C GLY A 5 -11.76 -10.13 21.83
N VAL A 6 -10.63 -9.74 21.22
CA VAL A 6 -10.44 -9.78 19.76
C VAL A 6 -9.23 -10.66 19.40
N ILE A 7 -9.43 -11.61 18.49
CA ILE A 7 -8.36 -12.37 17.85
C ILE A 7 -7.99 -11.67 16.54
N ALA A 8 -6.69 -11.52 16.29
CA ALA A 8 -6.15 -11.04 15.03
C ALA A 8 -5.39 -12.15 14.31
N GLU A 9 -5.80 -12.47 13.09
CA GLU A 9 -5.18 -13.48 12.26
C GLU A 9 -4.55 -12.81 11.02
N PRO A 10 -3.27 -13.10 10.70
CA PRO A 10 -2.68 -12.61 9.46
C PRO A 10 -3.53 -13.05 8.27
N PHE A 11 -3.93 -12.09 7.43
CA PHE A 11 -4.80 -12.34 6.28
C PHE A 11 -4.12 -12.08 4.95
N LEU A 12 -3.40 -10.96 4.80
CA LEU A 12 -2.75 -10.64 3.52
C LEU A 12 -1.48 -9.84 3.78
N ASP A 13 -0.39 -10.21 3.12
CA ASP A 13 0.78 -9.35 3.06
C ASP A 13 0.64 -8.36 1.90
N ASP A 14 0.64 -7.08 2.24
CA ASP A 14 0.50 -5.97 1.32
C ASP A 14 1.85 -5.27 1.12
N GLU A 15 2.24 -5.07 -0.14
CA GLU A 15 3.44 -4.31 -0.51
C GLU A 15 3.04 -2.91 -0.98
N LEU A 16 3.66 -1.89 -0.41
CA LEU A 16 3.58 -0.53 -0.90
C LEU A 16 4.73 -0.25 -1.88
N ILE A 17 4.39 0.32 -3.03
CA ILE A 17 5.36 0.78 -4.03
C ILE A 17 5.21 2.27 -4.29
N GLY A 18 6.28 2.87 -4.80
CA GLY A 18 6.22 4.20 -5.38
C GLY A 18 5.55 4.16 -6.75
N VAL A 19 4.81 5.23 -7.07
CA VAL A 19 4.23 5.43 -8.40
C VAL A 19 4.56 6.83 -8.93
N THR A 20 4.81 6.91 -10.23
CA THR A 20 5.10 8.13 -10.97
C THR A 20 4.36 8.13 -12.31
N ALA A 21 4.11 9.31 -12.89
CA ALA A 21 3.74 9.38 -14.31
C ALA A 21 4.84 8.73 -15.17
N PRO A 22 4.46 8.05 -16.27
CA PRO A 22 5.41 7.38 -17.16
C PRO A 22 6.56 8.29 -17.58
N GLY A 23 7.80 7.82 -17.42
CA GLY A 23 9.01 8.56 -17.79
C GLY A 23 9.35 9.80 -16.94
N SER A 24 8.52 10.15 -15.94
CA SER A 24 8.75 11.33 -15.10
C SER A 24 9.86 11.17 -14.07
N VAL A 25 10.23 9.93 -13.73
CA VAL A 25 11.36 9.59 -12.85
C VAL A 25 12.25 8.59 -13.58
N ARG A 26 13.58 8.76 -13.46
CA ARG A 26 14.52 7.81 -14.04
C ARG A 26 14.58 6.54 -13.20
N LEU A 27 14.01 5.46 -13.73
CA LEU A 27 14.02 4.15 -13.10
C LEU A 27 15.17 3.28 -13.62
N ARG A 28 15.83 2.55 -12.72
CA ARG A 28 16.87 1.57 -13.01
C ARG A 28 16.41 0.23 -12.49
N ARG A 29 16.05 -0.69 -13.39
CA ARG A 29 15.51 -2.02 -13.02
C ARG A 29 14.36 -1.91 -12.00
N GLY A 30 13.41 -1.00 -12.25
CA GLY A 30 12.27 -0.76 -11.37
C GLY A 30 12.60 -0.04 -10.05
N ARG A 31 13.78 0.59 -9.95
CA ARG A 31 14.19 1.35 -8.75
C ARG A 31 14.49 2.82 -9.06
N ALA A 32 14.05 3.71 -8.19
CA ALA A 32 14.38 5.13 -8.22
C ALA A 32 15.44 5.46 -7.16
N ARG A 33 16.46 6.24 -7.53
CA ARG A 33 17.39 6.79 -6.54
C ARG A 33 16.71 7.90 -5.76
N PRO A 34 16.98 8.07 -4.46
CA PRO A 34 16.46 9.20 -3.68
C PRO A 34 16.72 10.56 -4.36
N ALA A 35 17.88 10.74 -5.00
CA ALA A 35 18.22 11.95 -5.76
C ALA A 35 17.30 12.20 -6.97
N ASP A 36 16.85 11.14 -7.65
CA ASP A 36 15.93 11.25 -8.79
C ASP A 36 14.49 11.62 -8.32
N LEU A 37 14.21 11.49 -7.01
CA LEU A 37 12.92 11.81 -6.37
C LEU A 37 12.91 13.14 -5.60
N ALA A 38 14.07 13.67 -5.22
CA ALA A 38 14.19 14.80 -4.29
C ALA A 38 13.44 16.07 -4.75
N GLY A 39 13.43 16.33 -6.06
CA GLY A 39 12.72 17.47 -6.67
C GLY A 39 11.23 17.24 -6.93
N LYS A 40 10.69 16.05 -6.63
CA LYS A 40 9.28 15.73 -6.86
C LYS A 40 8.44 16.05 -5.63
N THR A 41 7.21 16.52 -5.84
CA THR A 41 6.21 16.59 -4.78
C THR A 41 5.85 15.18 -4.34
N LEU A 42 5.92 14.92 -3.04
CA LEU A 42 5.42 13.68 -2.47
C LEU A 42 3.92 13.83 -2.19
N LEU A 43 3.12 12.99 -2.83
CA LEU A 43 1.68 12.90 -2.66
C LEU A 43 1.41 11.83 -1.59
N VAL A 44 0.84 12.23 -0.46
CA VAL A 44 0.59 11.34 0.69
C VAL A 44 -0.90 11.28 1.02
N ARG A 45 -1.30 10.20 1.68
CA ARG A 45 -2.62 10.09 2.30
C ARG A 45 -2.75 11.02 3.51
N GLU A 46 -3.99 11.22 3.95
CA GLU A 46 -4.33 11.94 5.17
C GLU A 46 -3.56 11.44 6.40
N TYR A 47 -3.37 12.33 7.37
CA TYR A 47 -2.80 11.96 8.66
C TYR A 47 -3.61 10.83 9.32
N GLY A 48 -2.92 9.88 9.95
CA GLY A 48 -3.54 8.67 10.50
C GLY A 48 -3.70 7.51 9.51
N SER A 49 -3.45 7.73 8.21
CA SER A 49 -3.42 6.66 7.23
C SER A 49 -2.29 5.66 7.52
N SER A 50 -2.63 4.38 7.64
CA SER A 50 -1.64 3.30 7.81
C SER A 50 -0.66 3.23 6.64
N THR A 51 -1.13 3.52 5.42
CA THR A 51 -0.29 3.58 4.21
C THR A 51 0.78 4.67 4.34
N ARG A 52 0.38 5.87 4.77
CA ARG A 52 1.32 6.98 4.99
C ARG A 52 2.35 6.65 6.06
N ALA A 53 1.91 6.13 7.20
CA ALA A 53 2.80 5.80 8.32
C ALA A 53 3.88 4.79 7.91
N VAL A 54 3.50 3.76 7.14
CA VAL A 54 4.43 2.78 6.58
C VAL A 54 5.39 3.45 5.60
N ALA A 55 4.87 4.17 4.59
CA ALA A 55 5.70 4.81 3.58
C ALA A 55 6.72 5.79 4.18
N GLU A 56 6.28 6.68 5.08
CA GLU A 56 7.18 7.66 5.72
C GLU A 56 8.31 6.98 6.52
N ARG A 57 8.00 5.90 7.25
CA ARG A 57 9.01 5.14 8.01
C ARG A 57 10.11 4.57 7.10
N TYR A 58 9.72 3.93 6.01
CA TYR A 58 10.68 3.32 5.08
C TYR A 58 11.47 4.37 4.29
N LEU A 59 10.81 5.44 3.87
CA LEU A 59 11.43 6.53 3.14
C LEU A 59 12.44 7.30 4.00
N ALA A 60 12.12 7.55 5.26
CA ALA A 60 13.04 8.18 6.20
C ALA A 60 14.31 7.34 6.39
N ARG A 61 14.18 6.01 6.52
CA ARG A 61 15.32 5.08 6.62
C ARG A 61 16.17 5.06 5.34
N ALA A 62 15.56 5.25 4.18
CA ALA A 62 16.25 5.33 2.90
C ALA A 62 16.88 6.70 2.62
N GLY A 63 16.81 7.65 3.56
CA GLY A 63 17.33 9.00 3.39
C GLY A 63 16.54 9.84 2.37
N TYR A 64 15.33 9.44 2.00
CA TYR A 64 14.49 10.22 1.10
C TYR A 64 13.87 11.40 1.84
N GLN A 65 14.16 12.61 1.37
CA GLN A 65 13.59 13.85 1.87
C GLN A 65 12.87 14.58 0.72
N PRO A 66 11.53 14.60 0.71
CA PRO A 66 10.78 15.28 -0.33
C PRO A 66 10.87 16.80 -0.16
N ALA A 67 11.04 17.54 -1.27
CA ALA A 67 11.03 19.00 -1.25
C ALA A 67 9.65 19.60 -0.89
N LYS A 68 8.56 18.93 -1.30
CA LYS A 68 7.18 19.33 -1.03
C LYS A 68 6.34 18.10 -0.70
N ARG A 69 5.32 18.28 0.15
CA ARG A 69 4.33 17.25 0.48
C ARG A 69 2.93 17.79 0.26
N TRP A 70 2.09 17.07 -0.46
CA TRP A 70 0.66 17.34 -0.58
C TRP A 70 -0.13 16.19 0.00
N GLU A 71 -1.11 16.53 0.82
CA GLU A 71 -2.01 15.57 1.45
C GLU A 71 -3.29 15.44 0.62
N LEU A 72 -3.70 14.19 0.37
CA LEU A 72 -4.88 13.82 -0.40
C LEU A 72 -5.69 12.78 0.39
N ASP A 73 -7.02 12.83 0.26
CA ASP A 73 -7.96 12.04 1.07
C ASP A 73 -8.16 10.59 0.61
N SER A 74 -7.68 10.24 -0.60
CA SER A 74 -7.96 8.96 -1.24
C SER A 74 -6.82 8.46 -2.12
N ASN A 75 -6.75 7.13 -2.28
CA ASN A 75 -5.80 6.52 -3.22
C ASN A 75 -6.10 6.93 -4.67
N GLU A 76 -7.37 7.11 -5.03
CA GLU A 76 -7.78 7.59 -6.35
C GLU A 76 -7.28 9.02 -6.63
N ALA A 77 -7.35 9.92 -5.64
CA ALA A 77 -6.78 11.26 -5.77
C ALA A 77 -5.26 11.20 -5.98
N ILE A 78 -4.56 10.32 -5.27
CA ILE A 78 -3.11 10.09 -5.49
C ILE A 78 -2.87 9.60 -6.92
N LYS A 79 -3.53 8.51 -7.37
CA LYS A 79 -3.32 7.94 -8.71
C LYS A 79 -3.54 8.96 -9.82
N ARG A 80 -4.65 9.72 -9.75
CA ARG A 80 -4.98 10.76 -10.74
C ARG A 80 -3.96 11.90 -10.74
N SER A 81 -3.51 12.34 -9.56
CA SER A 81 -2.51 13.40 -9.42
C SER A 81 -1.14 12.97 -9.93
N VAL A 82 -0.75 11.73 -9.65
CA VAL A 82 0.49 11.13 -10.17
C VAL A 82 0.43 11.06 -11.69
N ARG A 83 -0.67 10.53 -12.26
CA ARG A 83 -0.87 10.44 -13.71
C ARG A 83 -0.83 11.81 -14.39
N ALA A 84 -1.33 12.85 -13.73
CA ALA A 84 -1.25 14.23 -14.19
C ALA A 84 0.16 14.87 -14.05
N GLY A 85 1.15 14.13 -13.54
CA GLY A 85 2.53 14.59 -13.40
C GLY A 85 2.77 15.53 -12.21
N LEU A 86 1.84 15.60 -11.26
CA LEU A 86 1.91 16.54 -10.13
C LEU A 86 2.90 16.12 -9.04
N GLY A 87 3.36 14.87 -9.07
CA GLY A 87 4.28 14.33 -8.07
C GLY A 87 4.45 12.82 -8.15
N VAL A 88 4.97 12.25 -7.08
CA VAL A 88 5.10 10.80 -6.85
C VAL A 88 4.28 10.41 -5.63
N GLY A 89 3.70 9.22 -5.64
CA GLY A 89 2.91 8.68 -4.52
C GLY A 89 3.44 7.34 -4.05
N PHE A 90 3.03 6.92 -2.85
CA PHE A 90 3.28 5.56 -2.34
C PHE A 90 1.95 4.91 -1.96
N VAL A 91 1.65 3.79 -2.60
CA VAL A 91 0.35 3.10 -2.50
C VAL A 91 0.56 1.59 -2.58
N SER A 92 -0.46 0.83 -2.18
CA SER A 92 -0.46 -0.63 -2.30
C SER A 92 -0.39 -1.04 -3.77
N THR A 93 0.40 -2.06 -4.08
CA THR A 93 0.46 -2.68 -5.41
C THR A 93 -0.93 -3.08 -5.90
N LEU A 94 -1.78 -3.58 -5.00
CA LEU A 94 -3.14 -4.02 -5.27
C LEU A 94 -4.05 -2.91 -5.83
N VAL A 95 -3.72 -1.64 -5.57
CA VAL A 95 -4.54 -0.49 -5.96
C VAL A 95 -4.12 0.12 -7.31
N VAL A 96 -2.91 -0.21 -7.79
CA VAL A 96 -2.31 0.37 -9.00
C VAL A 96 -1.96 -0.64 -10.08
N GLU A 97 -2.26 -1.93 -9.85
CA GLU A 97 -1.91 -3.00 -10.78
C GLU A 97 -2.49 -2.75 -12.18
N GLU A 98 -3.76 -2.34 -12.26
CA GLU A 98 -4.42 -2.05 -13.54
C GLU A 98 -3.80 -0.85 -14.26
N GLU A 99 -3.53 0.25 -13.56
CA GLU A 99 -2.92 1.44 -14.18
C GLU A 99 -1.49 1.17 -14.67
N ILE A 100 -0.72 0.35 -13.94
CA ILE A 100 0.61 -0.07 -14.37
C ILE A 100 0.50 -0.98 -15.61
N ALA A 101 -0.44 -1.94 -15.61
CA ALA A 101 -0.67 -2.82 -16.74
C ALA A 101 -1.11 -2.05 -18.00
N ARG A 102 -1.89 -0.97 -17.83
CA ARG A 102 -2.27 -0.05 -18.92
C ARG A 102 -1.16 0.95 -19.31
N GLY A 103 -0.03 0.98 -18.60
CA GLY A 103 1.05 1.93 -18.85
C GLY A 103 0.70 3.38 -18.50
N GLU A 104 -0.31 3.60 -17.66
CA GLU A 104 -0.70 4.94 -17.19
C GLU A 104 0.16 5.42 -16.03
N LEU A 105 0.82 4.51 -15.32
CA LEU A 105 1.71 4.75 -14.19
C LEU A 105 2.95 3.85 -14.29
N ASP A 106 4.11 4.38 -13.89
CA ASP A 106 5.29 3.56 -13.64
C ASP A 106 5.39 3.25 -12.14
N GLY A 107 5.45 1.96 -11.79
CA GLY A 107 5.73 1.49 -10.44
C GLY A 107 7.23 1.41 -10.15
N PHE A 108 7.66 1.76 -8.94
CA PHE A 108 9.06 1.68 -8.52
C PHE A 108 9.25 1.38 -7.04
N ARG A 109 10.42 0.82 -6.70
CA ARG A 109 10.96 0.79 -5.33
C ARG A 109 12.02 1.87 -5.16
N VAL A 110 12.24 2.33 -3.93
CA VAL A 110 13.34 3.28 -3.66
C VAL A 110 14.65 2.50 -3.49
N GLU A 111 15.72 2.96 -4.12
CA GLU A 111 17.06 2.38 -3.95
C GLU A 111 17.55 2.61 -2.52
N GLY A 112 18.12 1.57 -1.89
CA GLY A 112 18.51 1.61 -0.48
C GLY A 112 17.35 1.45 0.52
N ALA A 113 16.10 1.50 0.05
CA ALA A 113 14.94 1.17 0.89
C ALA A 113 14.69 -0.33 0.92
N GLU A 114 14.34 -0.85 2.11
CA GLU A 114 13.71 -2.15 2.25
C GLU A 114 12.35 -2.18 1.53
N ALA A 115 11.87 -3.38 1.22
CA ALA A 115 10.51 -3.54 0.69
C ALA A 115 9.50 -3.06 1.74
N MET A 116 8.62 -2.13 1.35
CA MET A 116 7.63 -1.54 2.25
C MET A 116 6.47 -2.51 2.40
N ARG A 117 6.56 -3.42 3.37
CA ARG A 117 5.53 -4.42 3.61
C ARG A 117 4.73 -4.11 4.86
N ARG A 118 3.45 -4.45 4.83
CA ARG A 118 2.57 -4.50 6.00
C ARG A 118 1.67 -5.72 5.90
N SER A 119 1.29 -6.27 7.05
CA SER A 119 0.30 -7.34 7.10
C SER A 119 -1.08 -6.73 7.37
N VAL A 120 -2.06 -7.18 6.60
CA VAL A 120 -3.49 -6.99 6.82
C VAL A 120 -3.97 -8.16 7.65
N PHE A 121 -4.83 -7.89 8.63
CA PHE A 121 -5.32 -8.89 9.58
C PHE A 121 -6.84 -9.01 9.48
N LEU A 122 -7.33 -10.24 9.61
CA LEU A 122 -8.72 -10.53 9.92
C LEU A 122 -8.92 -10.42 11.44
N LEU A 123 -9.79 -9.51 11.86
CA LEU A 123 -10.14 -9.33 13.27
C LEU A 123 -11.49 -9.96 13.56
N ARG A 124 -11.56 -10.80 14.60
CA ARG A 124 -12.80 -11.48 15.01
C ARG A 124 -12.96 -11.50 16.53
N PRO A 125 -14.20 -11.56 17.05
CA PRO A 125 -14.41 -11.78 18.48
C PRO A 125 -13.76 -13.08 18.96
N ASP A 126 -13.17 -13.02 20.14
CA ASP A 126 -12.67 -14.19 20.87
C ASP A 126 -13.83 -14.91 21.60
N GLY A 127 -13.68 -16.21 21.82
CA GLY A 127 -14.61 -16.99 22.66
C GLY A 127 -15.93 -17.39 22.00
N ARG A 128 -16.10 -17.20 20.68
CA ARG A 128 -17.23 -17.77 19.93
C ARG A 128 -16.84 -18.20 18.52
N ASP A 129 -17.60 -19.16 18.01
CA ASP A 129 -17.51 -19.52 16.60
C ASP A 129 -18.10 -18.41 15.71
N PRO A 130 -17.60 -18.27 14.47
CA PRO A 130 -18.22 -17.37 13.50
C PRO A 130 -19.68 -17.76 13.24
N THR A 131 -20.53 -16.77 13.00
CA THR A 131 -21.91 -16.99 12.52
C THR A 131 -21.89 -17.50 11.06
N PRO A 132 -23.01 -18.02 10.53
CA PRO A 132 -23.07 -18.42 9.12
C PRO A 132 -22.66 -17.30 8.15
N SER A 133 -23.09 -16.05 8.40
CA SER A 133 -22.74 -14.91 7.56
C SER A 133 -21.26 -14.52 7.67
N GLU A 134 -20.68 -14.60 8.87
CA GLU A 134 -19.24 -14.35 9.06
C GLU A 134 -18.40 -15.42 8.35
N ARG A 135 -18.79 -16.70 8.43
CA ARG A 135 -18.12 -17.76 7.66
C ARG A 135 -18.17 -17.49 6.17
N ALA A 136 -19.36 -17.21 5.62
CA ALA A 136 -19.51 -16.93 4.19
C ALA A 136 -18.69 -15.71 3.74
N PHE A 137 -18.60 -14.67 4.57
CA PHE A 137 -17.75 -13.50 4.30
C PHE A 137 -16.27 -13.87 4.31
N ILE A 138 -15.81 -14.63 5.32
CA ILE A 138 -14.43 -15.12 5.40
C ILE A 138 -14.09 -15.97 4.17
N GLU A 139 -14.94 -16.93 3.81
CA GLU A 139 -14.76 -17.79 2.63
C GLU A 139 -14.66 -16.97 1.33
N THR A 140 -15.50 -15.94 1.19
CA THR A 140 -15.43 -15.02 0.04
C THR A 140 -14.10 -14.28 -0.01
N LEU A 141 -13.63 -13.75 1.12
CA LEU A 141 -12.33 -13.08 1.21
C LEU A 141 -11.17 -14.03 0.87
N CYS A 142 -11.20 -15.28 1.37
CA CYS A 142 -10.20 -16.30 1.07
C CYS A 142 -10.16 -16.60 -0.44
N SER A 143 -11.33 -16.77 -1.06
CA SER A 143 -11.46 -17.07 -2.48
C SER A 143 -10.97 -15.92 -3.37
N CYS A 144 -11.39 -14.68 -3.09
CA CYS A 144 -11.03 -13.51 -3.89
C CYS A 144 -9.54 -13.15 -3.77
N CYS A 145 -8.95 -13.27 -2.58
CA CYS A 145 -7.56 -12.86 -2.33
C CYS A 145 -6.57 -14.02 -2.50
N GLY A 146 -7.03 -15.25 -2.72
CA GLY A 146 -6.17 -16.43 -2.83
C GLY A 146 -5.40 -16.74 -1.54
N VAL A 147 -5.96 -16.40 -0.37
CA VAL A 147 -5.32 -16.59 0.93
C VAL A 147 -6.08 -17.62 1.77
N SER A 148 -5.36 -18.36 2.61
CA SER A 148 -5.91 -19.30 3.58
C SER A 148 -5.70 -18.78 5.01
N VAL A 149 -6.79 -18.59 5.75
CA VAL A 149 -6.86 -18.20 7.17
C VAL A 149 -7.78 -19.16 7.93
N ALA A 150 -7.76 -19.15 9.27
CA ALA A 150 -8.60 -20.05 10.06
C ALA A 150 -10.08 -19.69 9.85
N GLY A 151 -10.82 -20.60 9.22
CA GLY A 151 -12.21 -20.37 8.81
C GLY A 151 -12.45 -20.40 7.30
N CYS A 152 -11.41 -20.44 6.45
CA CYS A 152 -11.60 -20.87 5.07
C CYS A 152 -11.89 -22.38 5.08
N THR A 153 -13.06 -22.79 4.59
CA THR A 153 -13.28 -24.19 4.24
C THR A 153 -12.52 -24.49 2.93
N ALA A 154 -11.89 -25.66 2.85
CA ALA A 154 -11.27 -26.18 1.63
C ALA A 154 -12.34 -26.70 0.67
#